data_AF-A0A7C6NZ85-F1
#
_entry.id   AF-A0A7C6NZ85-F1
#
_cell.length_a   1.000
_cell.length_b   1.000
_cell.length_c   1.000
_cell.angle_alpha   90.00
_cell.angle_beta   90.00
_cell.angle_gamma   90.00
#
_symmetry.space_group_name_H-M   'P 1'
#
loop_
_entity.id
_entity.type
_entity.pdbx_description
1 polymer ?
#
loop_
_entity_poly.entity_id
_entity_poly.type
_entity_poly.pdbx_seq_one_letter_code
_entity_poly.pdbx_strand_id
1 'polypeptide(L)'
;MTRKEEGAYRMKERICEALLHCLSMESFQKITVKRIIEKAGINRSTFYKYFLDKYDLRDYYLGQILEEFKQEKNYDFIKAGKDEIDDPVYSRNLRNSEEFIKKNSRIYKILWSSDIGSDLYGQMQEILRADILETILTDPFYSEEKLPYAILYADLFSCDFMLTIRWWIDHMDTIEFEKASNLMKGNMEKGFFQTFRDIMEGKIKVKI
;
A
#
# COMPACT_ATOMS: atom_id res chain seq x y z
N MET A 1 -10.08 24.23 -3.39
CA MET A 1 -10.13 24.06 -4.86
C MET A 1 -11.26 24.91 -5.43
N THR A 2 -11.08 25.45 -6.63
CA THR A 2 -12.13 26.16 -7.37
C THR A 2 -13.09 25.15 -8.04
N ARG A 3 -14.33 25.57 -8.36
CA ARG A 3 -15.31 24.73 -9.08
C ARG A 3 -14.77 24.16 -10.41
N LYS A 4 -13.84 24.89 -11.05
CA LYS A 4 -13.16 24.47 -12.29
C LYS A 4 -12.11 23.39 -12.03
N GLU A 5 -11.34 23.52 -10.94
CA GLU A 5 -10.36 22.51 -10.50
C GLU A 5 -11.03 21.21 -10.09
N GLU A 6 -12.14 21.28 -9.35
CA GLU A 6 -12.93 20.10 -8.99
C GLU A 6 -13.48 19.37 -10.22
N GLY A 7 -13.95 20.11 -11.23
CA GLY A 7 -14.41 19.52 -12.49
C GLY A 7 -13.29 18.84 -13.27
N ALA A 8 -12.08 19.39 -13.22
CA ALA A 8 -10.89 18.77 -13.82
C ALA A 8 -10.50 17.48 -13.08
N TYR A 9 -10.49 17.50 -11.74
CA TYR A 9 -10.16 16.34 -10.92
C TYR A 9 -11.12 15.17 -11.17
N ARG A 10 -12.45 15.40 -11.07
CA ARG A 10 -13.46 14.37 -11.35
C ARG A 10 -13.35 13.76 -12.75
N MET A 11 -12.95 14.58 -13.73
CA MET A 11 -12.74 14.08 -15.09
C MET A 11 -11.50 13.19 -15.19
N LYS A 12 -10.40 13.55 -14.51
CA LYS A 12 -9.20 12.69 -14.45
C LYS A 12 -9.50 11.37 -13.75
N GLU A 13 -10.23 11.38 -12.63
CA GLU A 13 -10.65 10.16 -11.93
C GLU A 13 -11.45 9.23 -12.85
N ARG A 14 -12.47 9.76 -13.53
CA ARG A 14 -13.29 8.99 -14.48
C ARG A 14 -12.46 8.36 -15.61
N ILE A 15 -11.44 9.06 -16.09
CA ILE A 15 -10.52 8.51 -17.13
C ILE A 15 -9.64 7.41 -16.53
N CYS A 16 -9.17 7.57 -15.28
CA CYS A 16 -8.39 6.54 -14.57
C CYS A 16 -9.22 5.27 -14.31
N GLU A 17 -10.48 5.41 -13.88
CA GLU A 17 -11.41 4.29 -13.72
C GLU A 17 -11.65 3.53 -15.03
N ALA A 18 -11.73 4.27 -16.16
CA ALA A 18 -11.85 3.66 -17.47
C ALA A 18 -10.59 2.88 -17.87
N LEU A 19 -9.39 3.38 -17.55
CA LEU A 19 -8.15 2.62 -17.73
C LEU A 19 -8.14 1.37 -16.85
N LEU A 20 -8.47 1.48 -15.56
CA LEU A 20 -8.53 0.33 -14.64
C LEU A 20 -9.50 -0.74 -15.15
N HIS A 21 -10.65 -0.34 -15.67
CA HIS A 21 -11.58 -1.27 -16.28
C HIS A 21 -10.97 -1.98 -17.49
N CYS A 22 -10.31 -1.26 -18.39
CA CYS A 22 -9.63 -1.88 -19.52
C CYS A 22 -8.53 -2.86 -19.07
N LEU A 23 -7.75 -2.51 -18.04
CA LEU A 23 -6.71 -3.37 -17.45
C LEU A 23 -7.29 -4.67 -16.86
N SER A 24 -8.53 -4.65 -16.37
CA SER A 24 -9.19 -5.87 -15.90
C SER A 24 -9.58 -6.86 -17.03
N MET A 25 -9.53 -6.42 -18.29
CA MET A 25 -10.00 -7.18 -19.45
C MET A 25 -8.89 -7.56 -20.43
N GLU A 26 -7.81 -6.80 -20.49
CA GLU A 26 -6.72 -7.01 -21.44
C GLU A 26 -5.39 -6.45 -20.92
N SER A 27 -4.31 -6.86 -21.58
CA SER A 27 -2.97 -6.35 -21.33
C SER A 27 -2.84 -4.86 -21.71
N PHE A 28 -2.09 -4.10 -20.92
CA PHE A 28 -1.88 -2.65 -21.10
C PHE A 28 -1.34 -2.29 -22.49
N GLN A 29 -0.54 -3.18 -23.10
CA GLN A 29 -0.03 -2.99 -24.45
C GLN A 29 -1.14 -2.91 -25.49
N LYS A 30 -2.22 -3.70 -25.34
CA LYS A 30 -3.37 -3.74 -26.24
C LYS A 30 -4.37 -2.61 -26.01
N ILE A 31 -4.37 -2.02 -24.82
CA ILE A 31 -5.24 -0.87 -24.50
C ILE A 31 -4.87 0.32 -25.41
N THR A 32 -5.88 0.96 -25.98
CA THR A 32 -5.74 2.18 -26.80
C THR A 32 -6.49 3.35 -26.17
N VAL A 33 -6.10 4.59 -26.50
CA VAL A 33 -6.86 5.79 -26.10
C VAL A 33 -8.31 5.69 -26.56
N LYS A 34 -8.59 5.11 -27.73
CA LYS A 34 -9.95 4.88 -28.23
C LYS A 34 -10.79 4.05 -27.25
N ARG A 35 -10.26 2.92 -26.76
CA ARG A 35 -10.98 2.07 -25.79
C ARG A 35 -11.22 2.78 -24.46
N ILE A 36 -10.24 3.56 -24.00
CA ILE A 36 -10.35 4.34 -22.76
C ILE A 36 -11.46 5.39 -22.89
N ILE A 37 -11.50 6.15 -23.99
CA ILE A 37 -12.54 7.19 -24.17
C ILE A 37 -13.94 6.60 -24.38
N GLU A 38 -14.03 5.45 -25.06
CA GLU A 38 -15.29 4.70 -25.21
C GLU A 38 -15.80 4.23 -23.85
N LYS A 39 -14.92 3.64 -23.03
CA LYS A 39 -15.27 3.20 -21.69
C LYS A 39 -15.61 4.36 -20.76
N ALA A 40 -14.85 5.44 -20.84
CA ALA A 40 -15.10 6.64 -20.05
C ALA A 40 -16.37 7.35 -20.52
N GLY A 41 -16.82 7.20 -21.77
CA GLY A 41 -17.96 7.93 -22.33
C GLY A 41 -17.64 9.41 -22.60
N ILE A 42 -16.43 9.69 -23.11
CA ILE A 42 -15.94 11.04 -23.41
C ILE A 42 -15.42 11.14 -24.84
N ASN A 43 -15.23 12.35 -25.35
CA ASN A 43 -14.65 12.59 -26.66
C ASN A 43 -13.11 12.58 -26.60
N ARG A 44 -12.46 12.29 -27.73
CA ARG A 44 -10.99 12.27 -27.84
C ARG A 44 -10.35 13.61 -27.47
N SER A 45 -10.98 14.73 -27.83
CA SER A 45 -10.51 16.07 -27.43
C SER A 45 -10.56 16.30 -25.92
N THR A 46 -11.52 15.68 -25.22
CA THR A 46 -11.59 15.73 -23.76
C THR A 46 -10.44 14.97 -23.13
N PHE A 47 -10.09 13.79 -23.65
CA PHE A 47 -8.93 13.03 -23.16
C PHE A 47 -7.64 13.84 -23.27
N TYR A 48 -7.34 14.37 -24.47
CA TYR A 48 -6.09 15.11 -24.72
C TYR A 48 -6.02 16.47 -24.02
N LYS A 49 -7.11 16.94 -23.42
CA LYS A 49 -7.07 18.09 -22.51
C LYS A 49 -6.38 17.75 -21.19
N TYR A 50 -6.41 16.48 -20.76
CA TYR A 50 -5.90 16.03 -19.46
C TYR A 50 -4.66 15.16 -19.55
N PHE A 51 -4.51 14.37 -20.62
CA PHE A 51 -3.43 13.41 -20.78
C PHE A 51 -2.88 13.39 -22.20
N LEU A 52 -1.56 13.31 -22.35
CA LEU A 52 -0.89 13.28 -23.65
C LEU A 52 -1.16 11.98 -24.41
N ASP A 53 -1.13 10.86 -23.69
CA ASP A 53 -1.40 9.52 -24.20
C ASP A 53 -1.76 8.55 -23.05
N LYS A 54 -1.78 7.25 -23.33
CA LYS A 54 -2.10 6.22 -22.31
C LYS A 54 -0.99 6.03 -21.27
N TYR A 55 0.26 6.38 -21.58
CA TYR A 55 1.39 6.28 -20.66
C TYR A 55 1.38 7.43 -19.67
N ASP A 56 1.10 8.64 -20.12
CA ASP A 56 0.89 9.81 -19.25
C ASP A 56 -0.29 9.59 -18.28
N LEU A 57 -1.41 9.03 -18.78
CA LEU A 57 -2.52 8.62 -17.92
C LEU A 57 -2.10 7.55 -16.89
N ARG A 58 -1.35 6.53 -17.33
CA ARG A 58 -0.86 5.49 -16.43
C ARG A 58 -0.01 6.10 -15.33
N ASP A 59 0.97 6.92 -15.68
CA ASP A 59 1.93 7.47 -14.72
C ASP A 59 1.22 8.37 -13.71
N TYR A 60 0.28 9.18 -14.19
CA TYR A 60 -0.62 9.94 -13.31
C TYR A 60 -1.40 9.03 -12.37
N TYR A 61 -2.05 7.99 -12.88
CA TYR A 61 -2.90 7.12 -12.06
C TYR A 61 -2.08 6.34 -11.03
N LEU A 62 -0.95 5.74 -11.42
CA LEU A 62 -0.06 5.05 -10.50
C LEU A 62 0.51 5.99 -9.43
N GLY A 63 0.85 7.23 -9.81
CA GLY A 63 1.26 8.26 -8.85
C GLY A 63 0.16 8.58 -7.83
N GLN A 64 -1.10 8.66 -8.25
CA GLN A 64 -2.21 8.85 -7.31
C GLN A 64 -2.36 7.66 -6.35
N ILE A 65 -2.29 6.43 -6.86
CA ILE A 65 -2.40 5.22 -6.03
C ILE A 65 -1.28 5.15 -4.98
N LEU A 66 -0.04 5.49 -5.38
CA LEU A 66 1.10 5.52 -4.47
C LEU A 66 0.97 6.64 -3.43
N GLU A 67 0.50 7.82 -3.84
CA GLU A 67 0.29 8.94 -2.92
C GLU A 67 -0.83 8.63 -1.91
N GLU A 68 -1.93 8.03 -2.35
CA GLU A 68 -3.01 7.56 -1.46
C GLU A 68 -2.49 6.52 -0.46
N PHE A 69 -1.68 5.56 -0.93
CA PHE A 69 -1.06 4.56 -0.06
C PHE A 69 -0.07 5.17 0.95
N LYS A 70 0.68 6.20 0.55
CA LYS A 70 1.62 6.93 1.42
C LYS A 70 0.91 7.80 2.45
N GLN A 71 -0.21 8.42 2.09
CA GLN A 71 -1.00 9.28 2.99
C GLN A 71 -1.78 8.50 4.03
N GLU A 72 -1.89 7.18 3.89
CA GLU A 72 -2.42 6.29 4.92
C GLU A 72 -1.45 6.25 6.12
N LYS A 73 -1.59 7.22 7.03
CA LYS A 73 -0.71 7.43 8.21
C LYS A 73 -0.88 6.39 9.33
N ASN A 74 -1.59 5.29 9.08
CA ASN A 74 -1.97 4.37 10.15
C ASN A 74 -0.88 3.37 10.53
N TYR A 75 0.33 3.46 9.95
CA TYR A 75 1.49 2.66 10.36
C TYR A 75 2.00 2.96 11.77
N ASP A 76 1.39 3.88 12.53
CA ASP A 76 1.62 4.04 13.96
C ASP A 76 1.38 2.74 14.77
N PHE A 77 0.66 1.74 14.23
CA PHE A 77 0.61 0.39 14.82
C PHE A 77 2.01 -0.26 14.94
N ILE A 78 2.99 0.21 14.18
CA ILE A 78 4.36 -0.33 14.19
C ILE A 78 5.11 0.10 15.46
N LYS A 79 4.66 1.17 16.13
CA LYS A 79 5.19 1.64 17.42
C LYS A 79 4.72 0.80 18.60
N ALA A 80 3.63 0.03 18.44
CA ALA A 80 3.02 -0.65 19.57
C ALA A 80 3.90 -1.79 20.09
N GLY A 81 4.43 -1.61 21.30
CA GLY A 81 4.97 -2.70 22.11
C GLY A 81 3.89 -3.72 22.48
N LYS A 82 4.29 -4.87 23.05
CA LYS A 82 3.38 -5.93 23.50
C LYS A 82 2.27 -5.43 24.45
N ASP A 83 2.54 -4.36 25.19
CA ASP A 83 1.64 -3.75 26.16
C ASP A 83 0.68 -2.69 25.53
N GLU A 84 0.87 -2.34 24.25
CA GLU A 84 0.05 -1.37 23.50
C GLU A 84 -0.88 -2.05 22.47
N ILE A 85 -0.83 -3.37 22.33
CA ILE A 85 -1.70 -4.12 21.41
C ILE A 85 -3.18 -4.09 21.85
N ASP A 86 -3.42 -3.92 23.16
CA ASP A 86 -4.74 -3.68 23.74
C ASP A 86 -5.07 -2.17 23.84
N ASP A 87 -4.19 -1.29 23.33
CA ASP A 87 -4.44 0.16 23.29
C ASP A 87 -5.59 0.47 22.30
N PRO A 88 -6.61 1.25 22.71
CA PRO A 88 -7.72 1.64 21.84
C PRO A 88 -7.30 2.43 20.58
N VAL A 89 -6.19 3.16 20.63
CA VAL A 89 -5.58 3.88 19.50
C VAL A 89 -4.94 2.91 18.53
N TYR A 90 -4.20 1.92 19.03
CA TYR A 90 -3.62 0.84 18.21
C TYR A 90 -4.70 0.08 17.44
N SER A 91 -5.72 -0.39 18.18
CA SER A 91 -6.83 -1.15 17.60
C SER A 91 -7.60 -0.34 16.55
N ARG A 92 -7.73 0.98 16.75
CA ARG A 92 -8.35 1.90 15.78
C ARG A 92 -7.48 2.09 14.53
N ASN A 93 -6.18 2.30 14.69
CA ASN A 93 -5.26 2.50 13.57
C ASN A 93 -5.17 1.24 12.71
N LEU A 94 -5.08 0.06 13.36
CA LEU A 94 -5.16 -1.23 12.67
C LEU A 94 -6.45 -1.31 11.85
N ARG A 95 -7.61 -1.13 12.49
CA ARG A 95 -8.91 -1.18 11.81
C ARG A 95 -9.01 -0.22 10.62
N ASN A 96 -8.53 1.02 10.75
CA ASN A 96 -8.54 1.98 9.65
C ASN A 96 -7.71 1.48 8.46
N SER A 97 -6.52 0.93 8.72
CA SER A 97 -5.68 0.33 7.68
C SER A 97 -6.35 -0.89 7.03
N GLU A 98 -7.05 -1.72 7.81
CA GLU A 98 -7.85 -2.83 7.26
C GLU A 98 -8.95 -2.34 6.32
N GLU A 99 -9.71 -1.33 6.74
CA GLU A 99 -10.79 -0.74 5.94
C GLU A 99 -10.24 -0.12 4.65
N PHE A 100 -9.08 0.56 4.73
CA PHE A 100 -8.37 1.10 3.57
C PHE A 100 -7.93 0.02 2.58
N ILE A 101 -7.28 -1.05 3.06
CA ILE A 101 -6.85 -2.17 2.21
C ILE A 101 -8.05 -2.88 1.59
N LYS A 102 -9.12 -3.14 2.36
CA LYS A 102 -10.35 -3.74 1.83
C LYS A 102 -10.96 -2.90 0.71
N LYS A 103 -11.08 -1.59 0.93
CA LYS A 103 -11.64 -0.65 -0.05
C LYS A 103 -10.88 -0.67 -1.37
N ASN A 104 -9.54 -0.77 -1.31
CA ASN A 104 -8.67 -0.72 -2.48
C ASN A 104 -8.31 -2.09 -3.07
N SER A 105 -8.68 -3.19 -2.41
CA SER A 105 -8.32 -4.58 -2.77
C SER A 105 -8.50 -4.93 -4.24
N ARG A 106 -9.65 -4.58 -4.84
CA ARG A 106 -9.95 -4.85 -6.25
C ARG A 106 -9.02 -4.07 -7.19
N ILE A 107 -8.70 -2.82 -6.85
CA ILE A 107 -7.78 -1.98 -7.63
C ILE A 107 -6.39 -2.61 -7.58
N TYR A 108 -5.90 -2.93 -6.38
CA TYR A 108 -4.60 -3.57 -6.18
C TYR A 108 -4.51 -4.92 -6.89
N LYS A 109 -5.56 -5.77 -6.83
CA LYS A 109 -5.64 -7.04 -7.57
C LYS A 109 -5.38 -6.85 -9.06
N ILE A 110 -6.03 -5.86 -9.67
CA ILE A 110 -5.87 -5.57 -11.10
C ILE A 110 -4.47 -5.02 -11.38
N LEU A 111 -4.02 -4.02 -10.62
CA LEU A 111 -2.75 -3.35 -10.90
C LEU A 111 -1.54 -4.27 -10.68
N TRP A 112 -1.50 -5.03 -9.59
CA TRP A 112 -0.40 -5.95 -9.27
C TRP A 112 -0.30 -7.16 -10.20
N SER A 113 -1.40 -7.55 -10.85
CA SER A 113 -1.40 -8.65 -11.83
C SER A 113 -1.26 -8.19 -13.28
N SER A 114 -1.38 -6.88 -13.55
CA SER A 114 -1.33 -6.34 -14.90
C SER A 114 0.10 -6.15 -15.44
N ASP A 115 0.25 -6.17 -16.76
CA ASP A 115 1.48 -5.81 -17.49
C ASP A 115 1.60 -4.29 -17.70
N ILE A 116 1.12 -3.48 -16.75
CA ILE A 116 1.06 -2.01 -16.85
C ILE A 116 2.44 -1.35 -16.97
N GLY A 117 3.51 -2.11 -16.75
CA GLY A 117 4.89 -1.67 -16.94
C GLY A 117 5.42 -0.87 -15.76
N SER A 118 4.95 -1.17 -14.55
CA SER A 118 5.41 -0.60 -13.28
C SER A 118 5.35 -1.65 -12.18
N ASP A 119 6.38 -1.73 -11.34
CA ASP A 119 6.37 -2.57 -10.14
C ASP A 119 5.67 -1.85 -9.00
N LEU A 120 4.34 -1.74 -9.09
CA LEU A 120 3.55 -1.02 -8.10
C LEU A 120 3.64 -1.70 -6.72
N TYR A 121 3.68 -3.04 -6.70
CA TYR A 121 3.81 -3.81 -5.46
C TYR A 121 5.13 -3.49 -4.74
N GLY A 122 6.26 -3.53 -5.46
CA GLY A 122 7.57 -3.19 -4.88
C GLY A 122 7.67 -1.74 -4.42
N GLN A 123 7.06 -0.79 -5.15
CA GLN A 123 7.01 0.61 -4.74
C GLN A 123 6.20 0.82 -3.46
N MET A 124 5.05 0.16 -3.32
CA MET A 124 4.26 0.20 -2.08
C MET A 124 5.02 -0.44 -0.91
N GLN A 125 5.72 -1.55 -1.15
CA GLN A 125 6.58 -2.16 -0.15
C GLN A 125 7.70 -1.21 0.31
N GLU A 126 8.35 -0.50 -0.60
CA GLU A 126 9.40 0.47 -0.26
C GLU A 126 8.84 1.66 0.54
N ILE A 127 7.64 2.14 0.21
CA ILE A 127 6.97 3.19 0.99
C ILE A 127 6.79 2.73 2.44
N LEU A 128 6.26 1.53 2.64
CA LEU A 128 6.06 0.96 3.98
C LEU A 128 7.39 0.78 4.71
N ARG A 129 8.38 0.20 4.04
CA ARG A 129 9.72 -0.01 4.58
C ARG A 129 10.36 1.31 5.05
N ALA A 130 10.30 2.35 4.23
CA ALA A 130 10.87 3.65 4.54
C ALA A 130 10.20 4.30 5.76
N ASP A 131 8.87 4.23 5.84
CA ASP A 131 8.09 4.79 6.96
C ASP A 131 8.38 4.07 8.28
N ILE A 132 8.51 2.74 8.25
CA ILE A 132 8.93 1.93 9.40
C ILE A 132 10.31 2.32 9.88
N LEU A 133 11.26 2.41 8.95
CA LEU A 133 12.64 2.72 9.28
C LEU A 133 12.73 4.14 9.87
N GLU A 134 12.09 5.13 9.25
CA GLU A 134 12.02 6.50 9.78
C GLU A 134 11.43 6.53 11.20
N THR A 135 10.37 5.76 11.44
CA THR A 135 9.77 5.61 12.77
C THR A 135 10.76 5.07 13.80
N ILE A 136 11.51 4.01 13.48
CA ILE A 136 12.50 3.43 14.41
C ILE A 136 13.65 4.40 14.66
N LEU A 137 14.13 5.08 13.63
CA LEU A 137 15.27 5.99 13.72
C LEU A 137 14.95 7.29 14.50
N THR A 138 13.67 7.64 14.62
CA THR A 138 13.21 8.81 15.39
C THR A 138 12.83 8.46 16.83
N ASP A 139 12.91 7.18 17.23
CA ASP A 139 12.62 6.73 18.59
C ASP A 139 13.69 7.23 19.60
N PRO A 140 13.31 7.80 20.75
CA PRO A 140 14.27 8.30 21.75
C PRO A 140 15.25 7.26 22.32
N PHE A 141 14.93 5.96 22.21
CA PHE A 141 15.73 4.85 22.71
C PHE A 141 16.57 4.17 21.60
N TYR A 142 16.54 4.70 20.38
CA TYR A 142 17.40 4.27 19.29
C TYR A 142 18.88 4.65 19.54
N SER A 143 19.80 3.82 19.04
CA SER A 143 21.23 4.10 18.99
C SER A 143 21.83 3.60 17.68
N GLU A 144 22.89 4.24 17.18
CA GLU A 144 23.48 3.91 15.87
C GLU A 144 23.94 2.45 15.75
N GLU A 145 24.37 1.82 16.85
CA GLU A 145 24.74 0.40 16.90
C GLU A 145 23.57 -0.53 16.51
N LYS A 146 22.33 -0.06 16.64
CA LYS A 146 21.12 -0.81 16.28
C LYS A 146 20.72 -0.67 14.81
N LEU A 147 21.39 0.19 14.03
CA LEU A 147 21.01 0.48 12.63
C LEU A 147 20.84 -0.77 11.76
N PRO A 148 21.75 -1.77 11.75
CA PRO A 148 21.58 -2.97 10.92
C PRO A 148 20.32 -3.77 11.28
N TYR A 149 19.96 -3.80 12.57
CA TYR A 149 18.78 -4.51 13.06
C TYR A 149 17.49 -3.73 12.76
N ALA A 150 17.52 -2.40 12.81
CA ALA A 150 16.41 -1.56 12.41
C ALA A 150 16.09 -1.72 10.91
N ILE A 151 17.11 -1.75 10.06
CA ILE A 151 16.97 -2.01 8.62
C ILE A 151 16.36 -3.39 8.38
N LEU A 152 16.94 -4.43 9.00
CA LEU A 152 16.45 -5.80 8.85
C LEU A 152 15.00 -5.95 9.33
N TYR A 153 14.64 -5.29 10.43
CA TYR A 153 13.27 -5.27 10.93
C TYR A 153 12.31 -4.63 9.91
N ALA A 154 12.66 -3.46 9.37
CA ALA A 154 11.85 -2.77 8.37
C ALA A 154 11.68 -3.60 7.09
N ASP A 155 12.74 -4.29 6.65
CA ASP A 155 12.71 -5.19 5.50
C ASP A 155 11.76 -6.37 5.73
N LEU A 156 11.94 -7.09 6.84
CA LEU A 156 11.11 -8.25 7.17
C LEU A 156 9.64 -7.85 7.35
N PHE A 157 9.38 -6.75 8.07
CA PHE A 157 8.02 -6.31 8.35
C PHE A 157 7.29 -5.88 7.08
N SER A 158 7.92 -5.04 6.26
CA SER A 158 7.32 -4.59 5.00
C SER A 158 7.07 -5.75 4.03
N CYS A 159 7.99 -6.71 3.94
CA CYS A 159 7.83 -7.92 3.14
C CYS A 159 6.64 -8.75 3.61
N ASP A 160 6.60 -9.13 4.90
CA ASP A 160 5.58 -10.01 5.45
C ASP A 160 4.19 -9.38 5.38
N PHE A 161 4.10 -8.08 5.68
CA PHE A 161 2.87 -7.31 5.61
C PHE A 161 2.31 -7.26 4.19
N MET A 162 3.12 -6.84 3.22
CA MET A 162 2.72 -6.76 1.82
C MET A 162 2.39 -8.14 1.24
N LEU A 163 3.14 -9.18 1.61
CA LEU A 163 2.89 -10.55 1.17
C LEU A 163 1.56 -11.07 1.69
N THR A 164 1.23 -10.78 2.96
CA THR A 164 -0.04 -11.20 3.57
C THR A 164 -1.23 -10.49 2.92
N ILE A 165 -1.11 -9.18 2.63
CA ILE A 165 -2.14 -8.44 1.89
C ILE A 165 -2.33 -9.04 0.50
N ARG A 166 -1.24 -9.29 -0.23
CA ARG A 166 -1.30 -9.90 -1.56
C ARG A 166 -1.94 -11.27 -1.53
N TRP A 167 -1.51 -12.13 -0.62
CA TRP A 167 -2.11 -13.43 -0.42
C TRP A 167 -3.60 -13.33 -0.16
N TRP A 168 -4.04 -12.43 0.72
CA TRP A 168 -5.46 -12.24 0.97
C TRP A 168 -6.21 -11.76 -0.29
N ILE A 169 -5.70 -10.77 -1.02
CA ILE A 169 -6.32 -10.25 -2.24
C ILE A 169 -6.51 -11.35 -3.30
N ASP A 170 -5.53 -12.26 -3.41
CA ASP A 170 -5.61 -13.40 -4.33
C ASP A 170 -6.71 -14.40 -3.91
N HIS A 171 -7.06 -14.45 -2.61
CA HIS A 171 -8.04 -15.38 -2.03
C HIS A 171 -9.32 -14.69 -1.49
N MET A 172 -9.50 -13.39 -1.74
CA MET A 172 -10.54 -12.56 -1.09
C MET A 172 -11.98 -13.01 -1.37
N ASP A 173 -12.18 -13.81 -2.42
CA ASP A 173 -13.48 -14.42 -2.76
C ASP A 173 -13.85 -15.60 -1.82
N THR A 174 -12.88 -16.11 -1.05
CA THR A 174 -13.04 -17.30 -0.19
C THR A 174 -12.58 -17.08 1.25
N ILE A 175 -11.67 -16.12 1.48
CA ILE A 175 -11.08 -15.83 2.79
C ILE A 175 -11.42 -14.40 3.20
N GLU A 176 -12.07 -14.27 4.36
CA GLU A 176 -12.32 -12.98 5.02
C GLU A 176 -10.99 -12.32 5.42
N PHE A 177 -10.90 -11.01 5.27
CA PHE A 177 -9.70 -10.22 5.57
C PHE A 177 -9.25 -10.40 7.03
N GLU A 178 -10.21 -10.52 7.94
CA GLU A 178 -10.03 -10.71 9.37
C GLU A 178 -9.16 -11.94 9.67
N LYS A 179 -9.24 -12.99 8.86
CA LYS A 179 -8.37 -14.16 9.01
C LYS A 179 -6.93 -13.84 8.66
N ALA A 180 -6.70 -13.08 7.59
CA ALA A 180 -5.37 -12.63 7.19
C ALA A 180 -4.78 -11.65 8.22
N SER A 181 -5.60 -10.70 8.72
CA SER A 181 -5.20 -9.76 9.76
C SER A 181 -4.85 -10.47 11.08
N ASN A 182 -5.66 -11.45 11.50
CA ASN A 182 -5.37 -12.23 12.71
C ASN A 182 -4.06 -13.04 12.58
N LEU A 183 -3.74 -13.55 11.39
CA LEU A 183 -2.44 -14.20 11.13
C LEU A 183 -1.29 -13.20 11.25
N MET A 184 -1.45 -11.99 10.70
CA MET A 184 -0.48 -10.91 10.83
C MET A 184 -0.24 -10.54 12.30
N LYS A 185 -1.32 -10.29 13.06
CA LYS A 185 -1.27 -9.98 14.48
C LYS A 185 -0.59 -11.11 15.27
N GLY A 186 -0.94 -12.36 15.00
CA GLY A 186 -0.30 -13.52 15.63
C GLY A 186 1.21 -13.60 15.35
N ASN A 187 1.64 -13.30 14.13
CA ASN A 187 3.06 -13.22 13.77
C ASN A 187 3.78 -12.08 14.48
N MET A 188 3.12 -10.93 14.66
CA MET A 188 3.67 -9.79 15.41
C MET A 188 3.81 -10.10 16.90
N GLU A 189 2.88 -10.85 17.49
CA GLU A 189 2.87 -11.18 18.92
C GLU A 189 3.81 -12.33 19.30
N LYS A 190 3.93 -13.34 18.42
CA LYS A 190 4.54 -14.64 18.75
C LYS A 190 5.67 -15.06 17.81
N GLY A 191 5.85 -14.34 16.70
CA GLY A 191 6.81 -14.68 15.66
C GLY A 191 8.14 -13.93 15.79
N PHE A 192 8.88 -13.88 14.68
CA PHE A 192 10.21 -13.24 14.60
C PHE A 192 10.22 -11.78 15.06
N PHE A 193 9.13 -11.04 14.83
CA PHE A 193 9.01 -9.63 15.24
C PHE A 193 9.08 -9.43 16.75
N GLN A 194 8.51 -10.34 17.54
CA GLN A 194 8.61 -10.27 19.00
C GLN A 194 10.05 -10.49 19.47
N THR A 195 10.77 -11.46 18.88
CA THR A 195 12.19 -11.69 19.15
C THR A 195 13.03 -10.47 18.82
N PHE A 196 12.78 -9.81 17.68
CA PHE A 196 13.46 -8.57 17.31
C PHE A 196 13.23 -7.44 18.31
N ARG A 197 11.98 -7.24 18.75
CA ARG A 197 11.68 -6.26 19.80
C ARG A 197 12.42 -6.56 21.07
N ASP A 198 12.40 -7.81 21.53
CA ASP A 198 13.09 -8.20 22.76
C ASP A 198 14.61 -7.97 22.65
N ILE A 199 15.21 -8.09 21.46
CA ILE A 199 16.61 -7.71 21.20
C ILE A 199 16.79 -6.18 21.27
N MET A 200 15.92 -5.41 20.61
CA MET A 200 15.97 -3.94 20.57
C MET A 200 15.79 -3.29 21.96
N GLU A 201 14.97 -3.91 22.81
CA GLU A 201 14.72 -3.51 24.20
C GLU A 201 15.79 -4.07 25.17
N GLY A 202 16.76 -4.84 24.69
CA GLY A 202 17.83 -5.42 25.50
C GLY A 202 17.40 -6.56 26.42
N LYS A 203 16.18 -7.10 26.23
CA LYS A 203 15.65 -8.27 26.95
C LYS A 203 16.35 -9.57 26.53
N ILE A 204 16.77 -9.66 25.28
CA ILE A 204 17.56 -10.78 24.75
C ILE A 204 18.96 -10.27 24.37
N LYS A 205 19.99 -10.84 25.01
CA LYS A 205 21.38 -10.60 24.60
C LYS A 205 21.73 -11.50 23.42
N VAL A 206 21.92 -10.92 22.24
CA VAL A 206 22.54 -11.62 21.12
C VAL A 206 24.02 -11.78 21.44
N LYS A 207 24.45 -13.00 21.74
CA LYS A 207 25.89 -13.32 21.72
C LYS A 207 26.31 -13.42 20.26
N ILE A 208 27.07 -12.43 19.79
CA ILE A 208 27.82 -12.51 18.54
C ILE A 208 28.95 -13.53 18.73
#